data_AF-A0A1F5FVD5-F1
#
_entry.id   AF-A0A1F5FVD5-F1
#
_cell.length_a   1.000
_cell.length_b   1.000
_cell.length_c   1.000
_cell.angle_alpha   90.00
_cell.angle_beta   90.00
_cell.angle_gamma   90.00
#
_symmetry.space_group_name_H-M   'P 1'
#
loop_
_entity.id
_entity.type
_entity.pdbx_description
1 polymer ?
#
loop_
_entity_poly.entity_id
_entity_poly.type
_entity_poly.pdbx_seq_one_letter_code
_entity_poly.pdbx_strand_id
1 'polypeptide(L)'
;MNLFSAKVRSFLLSLIWVVTLIHFFKDITQDILRIPTILDVFGNIQEDVSWLPTWTQYLVYGAGISSFLAEVFLLISIPIVKNREEKSSLEKWVAGVVFFMLIYFPIVILLDPRFKIVF
;
A
#
# COMPACT_ATOMS: atom_id res chain seq x y z
N MET A 1 2.85 27.19 -0.99
CA MET A 1 3.31 26.77 0.36
C MET A 1 4.11 25.48 0.25
N ASN A 2 5.41 25.50 0.54
CA ASN A 2 6.18 24.27 0.79
C ASN A 2 5.91 23.87 2.24
N LEU A 3 4.95 22.97 2.46
CA LEU A 3 4.57 22.51 3.79
C LEU A 3 5.68 21.72 4.52
N PHE A 4 6.73 21.28 3.81
CA PHE A 4 7.80 20.45 4.37
C PHE A 4 9.17 20.89 3.88
N SER A 5 10.15 20.88 4.79
CA SER A 5 11.58 21.01 4.47
C SER A 5 12.02 19.88 3.52
N ALA A 6 12.96 20.16 2.61
CA ALA A 6 13.51 19.16 1.68
C ALA A 6 14.04 17.90 2.41
N LYS A 7 14.59 18.07 3.63
CA LYS A 7 15.01 16.95 4.49
C LYS A 7 13.82 16.10 4.93
N VAL A 8 12.72 16.73 5.37
CA VAL A 8 11.51 16.01 5.80
C VAL A 8 10.86 15.30 4.61
N ARG A 9 10.77 15.94 3.44
CA ARG A 9 10.29 15.32 2.20
C ARG A 9 11.09 14.04 1.87
N SER A 10 12.43 14.15 1.86
CA SER A 10 13.32 13.03 1.56
C SER A 10 13.21 11.90 2.57
N PHE A 11 13.09 12.23 3.86
CA PHE A 11 12.87 11.25 4.92
C PHE A 11 11.54 10.51 4.75
N LEU A 12 10.43 11.25 4.56
CA LEU A 12 9.10 10.65 4.36
C LEU A 12 9.05 9.75 3.12
N LEU A 13 9.61 10.18 2.00
CA LEU A 13 9.70 9.36 0.79
C LEU A 13 10.51 8.08 1.05
N SER A 14 11.63 8.18 1.76
CA SER A 14 12.44 7.00 2.12
C SER A 14 11.67 6.04 3.01
N LEU A 15 10.94 6.57 4.00
CA LEU A 15 10.12 5.77 4.90
C LEU A 15 9.01 5.04 4.14
N ILE A 16 8.26 5.75 3.30
CA ILE A 16 7.20 5.17 2.48
C ILE A 16 7.79 4.06 1.59
N TRP A 17 8.92 4.33 0.93
CA TRP A 17 9.56 3.34 0.06
C TRP A 17 9.97 2.07 0.81
N VAL A 18 10.55 2.19 2.01
CA VAL A 18 10.93 1.03 2.83
C VAL A 18 9.68 0.23 3.25
N VAL A 19 8.62 0.90 3.68
CA VAL A 19 7.36 0.24 4.05
C VAL A 19 6.76 -0.49 2.85
N THR A 20 6.67 0.17 1.69
CA THR A 20 6.21 -0.45 0.44
C THR A 20 7.07 -1.65 0.06
N LEU A 21 8.39 -1.56 0.21
CA LEU A 21 9.29 -2.66 -0.12
C LEU A 21 9.07 -3.88 0.77
N ILE A 22 8.94 -3.66 2.08
CA ILE A 22 8.68 -4.74 3.04
C ILE A 22 7.34 -5.40 2.73
N HIS A 23 6.30 -4.61 2.46
CA HIS A 23 4.97 -5.12 2.10
C HIS A 23 5.01 -5.93 0.81
N PHE A 24 5.61 -5.37 -0.25
CA PHE A 24 5.73 -6.04 -1.54
C PHE A 24 6.49 -7.37 -1.45
N PHE A 25 7.58 -7.43 -0.68
CA PHE A 25 8.29 -8.68 -0.45
C PHE A 25 7.44 -9.69 0.31
N LYS A 26 6.70 -9.24 1.32
CA LYS A 26 5.77 -10.09 2.07
C LYS A 26 4.75 -10.73 1.11
N ASP A 27 4.07 -9.93 0.29
CA ASP A 27 3.06 -10.41 -0.67
C ASP A 27 3.67 -11.41 -1.67
N ILE A 28 4.86 -11.15 -2.22
CA ILE A 28 5.56 -12.12 -3.07
C ILE A 28 5.83 -13.42 -2.32
N THR A 29 6.39 -13.34 -1.11
CA THR A 29 6.79 -14.54 -0.36
C THR A 29 5.58 -15.37 0.07
N GLN A 30 4.51 -14.72 0.54
CA GLN A 30 3.33 -15.39 1.09
C GLN A 30 2.34 -15.83 0.01
N ASP A 31 1.95 -14.91 -0.89
CA ASP A 31 0.84 -15.16 -1.81
C ASP A 31 1.32 -15.82 -3.10
N ILE A 32 2.49 -15.41 -3.62
CA ILE A 32 3.02 -15.96 -4.87
C ILE A 32 3.83 -17.24 -4.60
N LEU A 33 4.78 -17.17 -3.66
CA LEU A 33 5.74 -18.26 -3.43
C LEU A 33 5.31 -19.24 -2.33
N ARG A 34 4.34 -18.87 -1.48
CA ARG A 34 3.87 -19.67 -0.33
C ARG A 34 5.00 -20.11 0.61
N ILE A 35 6.03 -19.26 0.74
CA ILE A 35 7.19 -19.49 1.59
C ILE A 35 6.89 -18.84 2.95
N PRO A 36 6.94 -19.60 4.05
CA PRO A 36 6.80 -19.01 5.37
C PRO A 36 8.04 -18.17 5.69
N THR A 37 7.84 -16.94 6.13
CA THR A 37 8.91 -16.00 6.47
C THR A 37 8.69 -15.36 7.84
N ILE A 38 9.71 -14.70 8.38
CA ILE A 38 9.54 -13.91 9.62
C ILE A 38 8.53 -12.77 9.45
N LEU A 39 8.24 -12.35 8.22
CA LEU A 39 7.23 -11.35 7.90
C LEU A 39 5.80 -11.87 8.11
N ASP A 40 5.63 -13.18 8.27
CA ASP A 40 4.34 -13.82 8.59
C ASP A 40 3.83 -13.46 9.99
N VAL A 41 4.71 -12.99 10.88
CA VAL A 41 4.34 -12.46 12.19
C VAL A 41 3.40 -11.25 12.06
N PHE A 42 3.48 -10.51 10.95
CA PHE A 42 2.55 -9.41 10.65
C PHE A 42 1.19 -9.88 10.12
N GLY A 43 0.98 -11.20 9.96
CA GLY A 43 -0.26 -11.83 9.54
C GLY A 43 -0.59 -11.62 8.06
N ASN A 44 -1.22 -12.61 7.43
CA ASN A 44 -1.85 -12.43 6.11
C ASN A 44 -3.29 -11.95 6.33
N ILE A 45 -3.69 -10.80 5.78
CA ILE A 45 -5.04 -10.25 5.94
C ILE A 45 -5.99 -11.11 5.10
N GLN A 46 -7.03 -11.67 5.73
CA GLN A 46 -8.02 -12.50 5.06
C GLN A 46 -9.33 -11.75 4.99
N GLU A 47 -9.55 -11.02 3.90
CA GLU A 47 -10.76 -10.24 3.69
C GLU A 47 -11.97 -11.16 3.52
N ASP A 48 -13.00 -11.03 4.38
CA ASP A 48 -14.29 -11.68 4.17
C ASP A 48 -15.27 -10.68 3.55
N VAL A 49 -15.43 -10.79 2.23
CA VAL A 49 -16.36 -9.96 1.45
C VAL A 49 -17.66 -10.68 1.10
N SER A 50 -17.87 -11.90 1.62
CA SER A 50 -19.00 -12.77 1.23
C SER A 50 -20.37 -12.16 1.56
N TRP A 51 -20.43 -11.30 2.58
CA TRP A 51 -21.63 -10.60 3.04
C TRP A 51 -21.93 -9.30 2.27
N LEU A 52 -21.01 -8.82 1.43
CA LEU A 52 -21.18 -7.60 0.64
C LEU A 52 -21.94 -7.87 -0.67
N PRO A 53 -22.63 -6.85 -1.23
CA PRO A 53 -23.18 -6.94 -2.58
C PRO A 53 -22.11 -7.27 -3.63
N THR A 54 -22.48 -8.01 -4.66
CA THR A 54 -21.54 -8.49 -5.71
C THR A 54 -20.73 -7.37 -6.35
N TRP A 55 -21.35 -6.21 -6.61
CA TRP A 55 -20.63 -5.05 -7.17
C TRP A 55 -19.54 -4.53 -6.24
N THR A 56 -19.77 -4.55 -4.92
CA THR A 56 -18.78 -4.13 -3.91
C THR A 56 -17.65 -5.15 -3.81
N GLN A 57 -17.96 -6.45 -3.91
CA GLN A 57 -16.93 -7.49 -3.96
C GLN A 57 -15.97 -7.26 -5.14
N TYR A 58 -16.48 -6.96 -6.33
CA TYR A 58 -15.64 -6.63 -7.49
C TYR A 58 -14.80 -5.37 -7.29
N LEU A 59 -15.31 -4.35 -6.60
CA LEU A 59 -14.52 -3.18 -6.25
C LEU A 59 -13.37 -3.52 -5.31
N VAL A 60 -13.61 -4.35 -4.29
CA VAL A 60 -12.57 -4.77 -3.34
C VAL A 60 -11.49 -5.59 -4.06
N TYR A 61 -11.88 -6.60 -4.84
CA TYR A 61 -10.92 -7.40 -5.62
C TYR A 61 -10.15 -6.56 -6.65
N GLY A 62 -10.83 -5.66 -7.36
CA GLY A 62 -10.17 -4.74 -8.29
C GLY A 62 -9.21 -3.79 -7.60
N ALA A 63 -9.54 -3.32 -6.40
CA ALA A 63 -8.69 -2.48 -5.58
C ALA A 63 -7.47 -3.24 -5.06
N GLY A 64 -7.58 -4.53 -4.71
CA GLY A 64 -6.43 -5.37 -4.34
C GLY A 64 -5.46 -5.62 -5.49
N ILE A 65 -5.95 -5.86 -6.70
CA ILE A 65 -5.07 -5.92 -7.88
C ILE A 65 -4.39 -4.56 -8.10
N SER A 66 -5.14 -3.47 -7.92
CA SER A 66 -4.63 -2.11 -8.07
C SER A 66 -3.61 -1.75 -6.99
N SER A 67 -3.74 -2.26 -5.76
CA SER A 67 -2.78 -2.01 -4.68
C SER A 67 -1.43 -2.66 -4.99
N PHE A 68 -1.40 -3.89 -5.51
CA PHE A 68 -0.16 -4.51 -5.95
C PHE A 68 0.54 -3.71 -7.05
N LEU A 69 -0.22 -3.24 -8.04
CA LEU A 69 0.32 -2.37 -9.10
C LEU A 69 0.80 -1.01 -8.55
N ALA A 70 0.10 -0.45 -7.58
CA ALA A 70 0.49 0.77 -6.87
C ALA A 70 1.81 0.58 -6.13
N GLU A 71 2.06 -0.56 -5.49
CA GLU A 71 3.33 -0.86 -4.83
C GLU A 71 4.48 -0.87 -5.81
N VAL A 72 4.35 -1.60 -6.92
CA VAL A 72 5.35 -1.61 -8.01
C VAL A 72 5.62 -0.19 -8.50
N PHE A 73 4.57 0.58 -8.74
CA PHE A 73 4.68 1.98 -9.15
C PHE A 73 5.46 2.83 -8.14
N LEU A 74 5.17 2.70 -6.83
CA LEU A 74 5.84 3.45 -5.77
C LEU A 74 7.31 3.04 -5.63
N LEU A 75 7.62 1.74 -5.73
CA LEU A 75 8.99 1.22 -5.64
C LEU A 75 9.91 1.80 -6.72
N ILE A 76 9.37 2.03 -7.93
CA ILE A 76 10.10 2.63 -9.05
C ILE A 76 10.10 4.17 -8.94
N SER A 77 8.95 4.77 -8.63
CA SER A 77 8.75 6.22 -8.75
C SER A 77 9.37 7.00 -7.60
N ILE A 78 9.36 6.47 -6.37
CA ILE A 78 9.87 7.19 -5.21
C ILE A 78 11.39 7.48 -5.32
N PRO A 79 12.27 6.52 -5.68
CA PRO A 79 13.68 6.80 -5.90
C PRO A 79 13.92 7.88 -6.96
N ILE A 80 13.12 7.87 -8.04
CA ILE A 80 13.20 8.86 -9.12
C ILE A 80 12.80 10.25 -8.60
N VAL A 81 11.67 10.36 -7.89
CA VAL A 81 11.18 11.63 -7.35
C VAL A 81 12.11 12.18 -6.27
N LYS A 82 12.68 11.32 -5.43
CA LYS A 82 13.60 11.70 -4.35
C LYS A 82 14.84 12.43 -4.87
N ASN A 83 15.37 12.00 -6.02
CA ASN A 83 16.58 12.57 -6.63
C ASN A 83 16.31 13.83 -7.48
N ARG A 84 15.05 14.27 -7.60
CA ARG A 84 14.70 15.49 -8.35
C ARG A 84 14.59 16.69 -7.41
N GLU A 85 15.13 17.82 -7.86
CA GLU A 85 15.06 19.09 -7.13
C GLU A 85 13.68 19.75 -7.27
N GLU A 86 13.10 19.70 -8.47
CA GLU A 86 11.81 20.33 -8.79
C GLU A 86 10.60 19.40 -8.64
N LYS A 87 9.47 20.00 -8.25
CA LYS A 87 8.18 19.31 -8.16
C LYS A 87 7.70 18.93 -9.55
N SER A 88 7.49 17.64 -9.78
CA SER A 88 7.04 17.11 -11.07
C SER A 88 5.61 16.55 -10.98
N SER A 89 4.95 16.38 -12.13
CA SER A 89 3.66 15.68 -12.19
C SER A 89 3.75 14.27 -11.59
N LEU A 90 4.91 13.62 -11.66
CA LEU A 90 5.15 12.31 -11.04
C LEU A 90 5.03 12.36 -9.50
N GLU A 91 5.49 13.44 -8.85
CA GLU A 91 5.35 13.60 -7.40
C GLU A 91 3.87 13.69 -6.98
N LYS A 92 3.03 14.33 -7.81
CA LYS A 92 1.58 14.36 -7.58
C LYS A 92 0.95 12.98 -7.69
N TRP A 93 1.38 12.18 -8.67
CA TRP A 93 0.94 10.79 -8.81
C TRP A 93 1.39 9.92 -7.64
N VAL A 94 2.65 10.03 -7.21
CA VAL A 94 3.15 9.36 -6.01
C VAL A 94 2.31 9.72 -4.78
N ALA A 95 2.02 11.00 -4.56
CA ALA A 95 1.16 11.43 -3.46
C ALA A 95 -0.26 10.86 -3.56
N GLY A 96 -0.86 10.85 -4.76
CA GLY A 96 -2.19 10.27 -5.00
C GLY A 96 -2.24 8.76 -4.74
N VAL A 97 -1.22 8.03 -5.17
CA VAL A 97 -1.12 6.59 -4.93
C VAL A 97 -0.90 6.29 -3.45
N VAL A 98 -0.04 7.04 -2.76
CA VAL A 98 0.11 6.91 -1.30
C VAL A 98 -1.22 7.16 -0.58
N PHE A 99 -1.97 8.19 -1.00
CA PHE A 99 -3.28 8.47 -0.43
C PHE A 99 -4.29 7.34 -0.67
N PHE A 100 -4.32 6.77 -1.88
CA PHE A 100 -5.12 5.59 -2.18
C PHE A 100 -4.77 4.42 -1.24
N MET A 101 -3.49 4.12 -1.06
CA MET A 101 -3.03 3.01 -0.20
C MET A 101 -3.40 3.25 1.28
N LEU A 102 -3.31 4.50 1.75
CA LEU A 102 -3.70 4.88 3.11
C LEU A 102 -5.20 4.71 3.37
N ILE A 103 -6.05 4.74 2.34
CA ILE A 103 -7.48 4.47 2.46
C ILE A 103 -7.76 2.98 2.29
N TYR A 104 -7.14 2.34 1.30
CA TYR A 104 -7.39 0.95 0.95
C TYR A 104 -7.03 -0.01 2.08
N PHE A 105 -5.82 0.12 2.66
CA PHE A 105 -5.37 -0.82 3.69
C PHE A 105 -6.25 -0.84 4.94
N PRO A 106 -6.67 0.30 5.53
CA PRO A 106 -7.61 0.26 6.64
C PRO A 106 -8.95 -0.40 6.31
N ILE A 107 -9.48 -0.18 5.09
CA ILE A 107 -10.75 -0.82 4.68
C ILE A 107 -10.59 -2.33 4.66
N VAL A 108 -9.51 -2.82 4.03
CA VAL A 108 -9.18 -4.25 3.95
C VAL A 108 -8.99 -4.88 5.33
N ILE A 109 -8.31 -4.19 6.24
CA ILE A 109 -8.15 -4.64 7.64
C ILE A 109 -9.51 -4.77 8.33
N LEU A 110 -10.45 -3.84 8.12
CA LEU A 110 -11.79 -3.90 8.71
C LEU A 110 -12.67 -5.00 8.11
N LEU A 111 -12.38 -5.43 6.88
CA LEU A 111 -13.07 -6.53 6.21
C LEU A 111 -12.55 -7.90 6.67
N ASP A 112 -11.43 -7.96 7.37
CA ASP A 112 -10.91 -9.19 7.93
C ASP A 112 -11.68 -9.57 9.20
N PRO A 113 -12.28 -10.78 9.25
CA PRO A 113 -13.13 -11.20 10.36
C PRO A 113 -12.39 -11.31 11.69
N ARG A 114 -11.06 -11.43 11.71
CA ARG A 114 -10.26 -11.46 12.94
C ARG A 114 -10.18 -10.09 13.62
N PHE A 115 -10.37 -9.02 12.86
CA PHE A 115 -10.36 -7.64 13.36
C PHE A 115 -11.77 -7.03 13.47
N LYS A 116 -12.83 -7.82 13.26
CA LYS A 116 -14.21 -7.40 13.55
C LYS A 116 -14.32 -7.02 15.03
N ILE A 117 -14.38 -5.72 15.29
CA ILE A 117 -14.79 -5.19 16.58
C ILE A 117 -16.26 -5.56 16.74
N VAL A 118 -16.54 -6.53 17.62
CA VAL A 118 -17.90 -6.90 18.01
C VAL A 118 -18.55 -5.65 18.62
N PHE A 119 -19.50 -5.05 17.91
CA PHE A 119 -20.42 -4.04 18.43
C PHE A 119 -21.73 -4.71 18.84
#